data_AF-A0A949K5H4-F1
#
_entry.id   AF-A0A949K5H4-F1
#
_cell.length_a   1.000
_cell.length_b   1.000
_cell.length_c   1.000
_cell.angle_alpha   90.00
_cell.angle_beta   90.00
_cell.angle_gamma   90.00
#
_symmetry.space_group_name_H-M   'P 1'
#
loop_
_entity.id
_entity.type
_entity.pdbx_description
1 polymer ?
#
loop_
_entity_poly.entity_id
_entity_poly.type
_entity_poly.pdbx_seq_one_letter_code
_entity_poly.pdbx_strand_id
1 'polypeptide(L)'
;MGIGVFTVLGLSIPPALAGPECECVGNGKRIKEGGVICLQIGSSQRYLARCERVLNNTSWKKLSDGCPTAQMSPRTANATARVRG
;
A
#
# COMPACT_ATOMS: atom_id res chain seq x y z
N MET A 1 -18.98 56.28 -25.25
CA MET A 1 -18.26 56.12 -23.98
C MET A 1 -18.93 54.99 -23.22
N GLY A 2 -18.39 53.77 -23.24
CA GLY A 2 -19.03 52.61 -22.61
C GLY A 2 -17.97 51.78 -21.88
N ILE A 3 -18.03 51.76 -20.56
CA ILE A 3 -17.14 50.97 -19.71
C ILE A 3 -17.93 49.73 -19.27
N GLY A 4 -17.65 48.59 -19.90
CA GLY A 4 -18.19 47.30 -19.48
C GLY A 4 -17.46 46.82 -18.25
N VAL A 5 -18.17 46.68 -17.13
CA VAL A 5 -17.64 46.09 -15.89
C VAL A 5 -17.86 44.58 -15.95
N PHE A 6 -16.77 43.81 -16.12
CA PHE A 6 -16.80 42.36 -16.01
C PHE A 6 -16.48 41.96 -14.57
N THR A 7 -17.50 41.55 -13.82
CA THR A 7 -17.34 40.97 -12.49
C THR A 7 -16.79 39.56 -12.59
N VAL A 8 -15.52 39.38 -12.25
CA VAL A 8 -14.88 38.06 -12.14
C VAL A 8 -15.30 37.43 -10.82
N LEU A 9 -16.22 36.47 -10.87
CA LEU A 9 -16.48 35.55 -9.75
C LEU A 9 -15.26 34.64 -9.57
N GLY A 10 -14.46 34.91 -8.54
CA GLY A 10 -13.32 34.09 -8.17
C GLY A 10 -13.76 32.72 -7.66
N LEU A 11 -13.48 31.67 -8.42
CA LEU A 11 -13.61 30.29 -7.97
C LEU A 11 -12.44 29.94 -7.05
N SER A 12 -12.67 29.83 -5.75
CA SER A 12 -11.68 29.35 -4.78
C SER A 12 -11.61 27.81 -4.84
N ILE A 13 -10.55 27.28 -5.46
CA ILE A 13 -10.27 25.84 -5.47
C ILE A 13 -9.57 25.50 -4.14
N PRO A 14 -10.15 24.69 -3.24
CA PRO A 14 -9.48 24.29 -2.02
C PRO A 14 -8.25 23.42 -2.34
N PRO A 15 -7.12 23.58 -1.63
CA PRO A 15 -5.99 22.69 -1.81
C PRO A 15 -6.40 21.27 -1.39
N ALA A 16 -6.14 20.30 -2.26
CA ALA A 16 -6.24 18.89 -1.92
C ALA A 16 -5.17 18.55 -0.88
N LEU A 17 -5.51 18.66 0.40
CA LEU A 17 -4.65 18.30 1.50
C LEU A 17 -4.65 16.77 1.61
N ALA A 18 -3.63 16.10 1.07
CA ALA A 18 -3.37 14.71 1.42
C ALA A 18 -3.16 14.67 2.94
N GLY A 19 -4.04 13.97 3.66
CA GLY A 19 -4.04 13.92 5.12
C GLY A 19 -2.72 13.37 5.71
N PRO A 20 -2.50 13.52 7.03
CA PRO A 20 -1.27 13.10 7.70
C PRO A 20 -1.03 11.58 7.67
N GLU A 21 -2.07 10.78 7.43
CA GLU A 21 -1.97 9.34 7.29
C GLU A 21 -1.38 8.99 5.91
N CYS A 22 -0.05 8.92 5.84
CA CYS A 22 0.66 8.54 4.64
C CYS A 22 0.57 7.03 4.45
N GLU A 23 -0.29 6.62 3.52
CA GLU A 23 -0.56 5.22 3.21
C GLU A 23 -0.21 4.89 1.76
N CYS A 24 0.31 3.69 1.54
CA CYS A 24 0.44 3.10 0.22
C CYS A 24 -0.83 2.34 -0.15
N VAL A 25 -1.16 2.28 -1.45
CA VAL A 25 -2.25 1.43 -1.96
C VAL A 25 -1.67 0.20 -2.62
N GLY A 26 -2.12 -0.97 -2.19
CA GLY A 26 -1.72 -2.24 -2.77
C GLY A 26 -2.82 -3.29 -2.59
N ASN A 27 -3.10 -4.05 -3.64
CA ASN A 27 -4.11 -5.13 -3.63
C ASN A 27 -5.50 -4.65 -3.17
N GLY A 28 -5.87 -3.40 -3.51
CA GLY A 28 -7.13 -2.78 -3.08
C GLY A 28 -7.18 -2.35 -1.60
N LYS A 29 -6.06 -2.40 -0.88
CA LYS A 29 -5.98 -2.01 0.54
C LYS A 29 -5.03 -0.82 0.75
N ARG A 30 -5.32 -0.04 1.78
CA ARG A 30 -4.45 1.00 2.31
C ARG A 30 -3.51 0.39 3.34
N ILE A 31 -2.22 0.68 3.23
CA ILE A 31 -1.17 0.14 4.08
C ILE A 31 -0.37 1.32 4.64
N LYS A 32 -0.28 1.40 5.96
CA LYS A 32 0.51 2.44 6.63
C LYS A 32 1.99 2.34 6.29
N GLU A 33 2.69 3.46 6.36
CA GLU A 33 4.14 3.51 6.23
C GLU A 33 4.82 2.48 7.15
N GLY A 34 5.86 1.82 6.64
CA GLY A 34 6.56 0.73 7.29
C GLY A 34 5.91 -0.64 7.11
N GLY A 35 4.62 -0.70 6.72
CA GLY A 35 3.90 -1.93 6.46
C GLY A 35 4.48 -2.73 5.30
N VAL A 36 4.52 -4.05 5.45
CA VAL A 36 5.06 -4.99 4.45
C VAL A 36 3.94 -5.86 3.93
N ILE A 37 3.81 -5.95 2.60
CA ILE A 37 2.83 -6.81 1.94
C ILE A 37 3.46 -7.56 0.77
N CYS A 38 2.82 -8.66 0.39
CA CYS A 38 3.02 -9.27 -0.92
C CYS A 38 2.24 -8.45 -1.96
N LEU A 39 2.91 -7.54 -2.64
CA LEU A 39 2.29 -6.64 -3.61
C LEU A 39 2.04 -7.37 -4.94
N GLN A 40 0.83 -7.26 -5.46
CA GLN A 40 0.44 -7.77 -6.78
C GLN A 40 0.48 -6.61 -7.81
N ILE A 41 1.23 -6.80 -8.89
CA ILE A 41 1.25 -5.92 -10.05
C ILE A 41 0.69 -6.70 -11.25
N GLY A 42 -0.46 -6.27 -11.77
CA GLY A 42 -1.16 -7.00 -12.83
C GLY A 42 -1.53 -8.42 -12.41
N SER A 43 -1.55 -9.36 -13.36
CA SER A 43 -1.98 -10.75 -13.11
C SER A 43 -0.84 -11.68 -12.68
N SER A 44 0.41 -11.38 -13.07
CA SER A 44 1.53 -12.32 -12.95
C SER A 44 2.63 -11.89 -11.99
N GLN A 45 2.82 -10.60 -11.76
CA GLN A 45 3.96 -10.11 -10.99
C GLN A 45 3.60 -9.95 -9.51
N ARG A 46 4.39 -10.60 -8.66
CA ARG A 46 4.25 -10.52 -7.20
C ARG A 46 5.61 -10.43 -6.55
N TYR A 47 5.74 -9.53 -5.58
CA TYR A 47 6.96 -9.39 -4.81
C TYR A 47 6.69 -8.86 -3.42
N LEU A 48 7.60 -9.12 -2.50
CA LEU A 48 7.53 -8.58 -1.15
C LEU A 48 7.92 -7.10 -1.20
N ALA A 49 7.02 -6.23 -0.72
CA ALA A 49 7.22 -4.79 -0.76
C ALA A 49 6.94 -4.14 0.60
N ARG A 50 7.66 -3.07 0.91
CA ARG A 50 7.42 -2.21 2.08
C ARG A 50 6.90 -0.85 1.63
N CYS A 51 5.91 -0.34 2.33
CA CYS A 51 5.47 1.04 2.16
C CYS A 51 6.50 1.98 2.78
N GLU A 52 7.10 2.86 1.99
CA GLU A 52 8.07 3.87 2.43
C GLU A 52 7.74 5.23 1.80
N ARG A 53 8.48 6.28 2.17
CA ARG A 53 8.40 7.60 1.54
C ARG A 53 9.64 7.91 0.73
N VAL A 54 9.44 8.36 -0.51
CA VAL A 54 10.49 8.90 -1.37
C VAL A 54 10.10 10.34 -1.72
N LEU A 55 10.94 11.31 -1.33
CA LEU A 55 10.67 12.76 -1.51
C LEU A 55 9.29 13.19 -0.98
N ASN A 56 8.92 12.75 0.23
CA ASN A 56 7.61 12.99 0.86
C ASN A 56 6.39 12.34 0.19
N ASN A 57 6.57 11.56 -0.87
CA ASN A 57 5.49 10.78 -1.50
C ASN A 57 5.55 9.32 -1.07
N THR A 58 4.41 8.69 -0.82
CA THR A 58 4.35 7.26 -0.49
C THR A 58 4.70 6.43 -1.72
N SER A 59 5.54 5.42 -1.52
CA SER A 59 6.04 4.55 -2.58
C SER A 59 6.30 3.15 -2.07
N TRP A 60 6.23 2.18 -2.99
CA TRP A 60 6.54 0.79 -2.70
C TRP A 60 8.03 0.52 -2.92
N LYS A 61 8.72 0.09 -1.87
CA LYS A 61 10.07 -0.45 -1.97
C LYS A 61 10.03 -1.96 -2.07
N LYS A 62 10.60 -2.51 -3.14
CA LYS A 62 10.79 -3.95 -3.29
C LYS A 62 11.83 -4.45 -2.29
N LEU A 63 11.47 -5.47 -1.52
CA LEU A 63 12.34 -6.14 -0.54
C LEU A 63 12.93 -7.44 -1.08
N SER A 64 12.13 -8.24 -1.78
CA SER A 64 12.55 -9.53 -2.34
C SER A 64 11.69 -9.92 -3.52
N ASP A 65 12.24 -10.70 -4.43
CA ASP A 65 11.47 -11.44 -5.41
C ASP A 65 10.62 -12.51 -4.72
N GLY A 66 9.37 -12.67 -5.18
CA GLY A 66 8.40 -13.59 -4.58
C GLY A 66 7.86 -13.13 -3.22
N CYS A 67 7.01 -13.97 -2.63
CA CYS A 67 6.37 -13.70 -1.35
C CYS A 67 6.62 -14.85 -0.37
N PRO A 68 6.81 -14.56 0.93
CA PRO A 68 7.07 -15.58 1.92
C PRO A 68 5.87 -16.53 2.02
N THR A 69 6.16 -17.82 1.94
CA THR A 69 5.19 -18.90 2.20
C THR A 69 5.51 -19.49 3.56
N ALA A 70 4.50 -19.59 4.42
CA ALA A 70 4.68 -20.29 5.69
C ALA A 70 4.93 -21.76 5.40
N GLN A 71 6.11 -22.27 5.75
CA GLN A 71 6.37 -23.70 5.73
C GLN A 71 5.89 -24.29 7.06
N MET A 72 4.85 -25.13 7.00
CA MET A 72 4.40 -25.86 8.17
C MET A 72 5.50 -26.87 8.55
N SER A 73 6.16 -26.65 9.69
CA SER A 73 7.16 -27.61 10.16
C SER A 73 6.47 -28.97 10.44
N PRO A 74 7.04 -30.12 10.00
CA PRO A 74 6.45 -31.44 10.22
C PRO A 74 6.24 -31.81 11.70
N ARG A 75 6.79 -31.03 12.64
CA ARG A 75 6.75 -31.29 14.07
C ARG A 75 5.32 -31.40 14.62
N THR A 76 4.36 -30.68 14.05
CA THR A 76 2.95 -30.73 14.49
C THR A 76 2.22 -31.97 13.97
N ALA A 77 2.58 -32.49 12.79
CA ALA A 77 1.98 -33.71 12.23
C ALA A 77 2.37 -34.96 13.05
N ASN A 78 3.59 -34.99 13.59
CA ASN A 78 4.07 -36.10 14.43
C ASN A 78 3.54 -36.05 15.87
N ALA A 79 3.11 -34.88 16.36
CA ALA A 79 2.55 -34.74 17.71
C ALA A 79 1.17 -35.41 17.83
N THR A 80 0.32 -35.28 16.81
CA THR A 80 -1.00 -35.94 16.76
C THR A 80 -0.90 -37.45 16.53
N ALA A 81 0.15 -37.93 15.88
CA ALA A 81 0.39 -39.36 15.69
C ALA A 81 0.81 -40.07 17.00
N ARG A 82 1.55 -39.38 17.88
CA ARG A 82 2.07 -39.96 19.12
C ARG A 82 1.03 -40.07 20.26
N VAL A 83 0.00 -39.24 20.26
CA VAL A 83 -1.06 -39.26 21.29
C VAL A 83 -2.05 -40.42 21.09
N ARG A 84 -2.02 -41.08 19.92
CA ARG A 84 -2.85 -42.27 19.61
C ARG A 84 -2.06 -43.59 19.75
N GLY A 85 -0.98 -43.60 20.53
CA GLY A 85 -0.16 -44.79 20.82
C GLY A 85 -0.35 -45.28 22.24
#